data_AF-A0A7S7IZV3-F1
#
_entry.id   AF-A0A7S7IZV3-F1
#
_cell.length_a   1.000
_cell.length_b   1.000
_cell.length_c   1.000
_cell.angle_alpha   90.00
_cell.angle_beta   90.00
_cell.angle_gamma   90.00
#
_symmetry.space_group_name_H-M   'P 1'
#
loop_
_entity.id
_entity.type
_entity.pdbx_description
1 polymer ?
#
loop_
_entity_poly.entity_id
_entity_poly.type
_entity_poly.pdbx_seq_one_letter_code
_entity_poly.pdbx_strand_id
1 'polypeptide(L)'
;MMHKCVYCGKKFEDDSIKARGLTREFAVCSETCKEGTERYVRMDKKYKLHMYLAIFVAAISILLNLVLGKGMMLIYCMQVLAGVAFLIFPYPISSFESFYSCPIKAVVWVCRIIGMFFILFGIYLIAVA
;
A
#
# COMPACT_ATOMS: atom_id res chain seq x y z
N MET A 1 26.10 13.02 10.59
CA MET A 1 25.62 12.71 9.23
C MET A 1 24.13 13.01 9.19
N MET A 2 23.60 13.68 8.17
CA MET A 2 22.15 13.91 8.09
C MET A 2 21.45 12.62 7.66
N HIS A 3 20.65 12.04 8.54
CA HIS A 3 19.85 10.85 8.25
C HIS A 3 18.46 11.26 7.71
N LYS A 4 17.85 10.42 6.90
CA LYS A 4 16.48 10.63 6.38
C LYS A 4 15.52 9.68 7.08
N CYS A 5 14.42 10.21 7.62
CA CYS A 5 13.44 9.42 8.36
C CYS A 5 12.65 8.53 7.39
N VAL A 6 12.67 7.22 7.63
CA VAL A 6 11.94 6.22 6.81
C VAL A 6 10.42 6.39 6.84
N TYR A 7 9.85 6.98 7.90
CA TYR A 7 8.41 7.17 8.02
C TYR A 7 7.91 8.41 7.28
N CYS A 8 8.50 9.57 7.57
CA CYS A 8 8.02 10.87 7.09
C CYS A 8 8.90 11.51 6.00
N GLY A 9 10.10 10.99 5.77
CA GLY A 9 11.03 11.52 4.77
C GLY A 9 11.82 12.75 5.20
N LYS A 10 11.61 13.29 6.40
CA LYS A 10 12.36 14.46 6.91
C LYS A 10 13.82 14.10 7.16
N LYS A 11 14.73 15.04 6.90
CA LYS A 11 16.14 14.95 7.32
C LYS A 11 16.27 15.31 8.79
N PHE A 12 17.13 14.62 9.52
CA PHE A 12 17.38 14.85 10.94
C PHE A 12 18.82 14.46 11.31
N GLU A 13 19.34 15.03 12.40
CA GLU A 13 20.73 14.85 12.83
C GLU A 13 20.90 13.88 14.00
N ASP A 14 19.85 13.72 14.82
CA ASP A 14 19.84 12.87 16.02
C ASP A 14 19.28 11.47 15.73
N ASP A 15 20.14 10.44 15.73
CA ASP A 15 19.80 9.04 15.47
C ASP A 15 19.49 8.22 16.73
N SER A 16 19.24 8.89 17.86
CA SER A 16 18.90 8.24 19.14
C SER A 16 17.64 7.38 19.07
N ILE A 17 16.62 7.80 18.31
CA ILE A 17 15.35 7.10 18.22
C ILE A 17 15.38 6.10 17.06
N LYS A 18 15.26 4.81 17.39
CA LYS A 18 15.27 3.72 16.42
C LYS A 18 13.95 2.96 16.42
N ALA A 19 13.41 2.71 15.22
CA ALA A 19 12.24 1.89 14.98
C ALA A 19 12.63 0.47 14.60
N ARG A 20 11.99 -0.53 15.22
CA ARG A 20 12.30 -1.93 14.93
C ARG A 20 11.63 -2.39 13.63
N GLY A 21 12.44 -2.72 12.64
CA GLY A 21 12.02 -3.40 11.42
C GLY A 21 11.89 -4.91 11.56
N LEU A 22 11.73 -5.61 10.43
CA LEU A 22 11.75 -7.08 10.39
C LEU A 22 13.14 -7.65 10.71
N THR A 23 14.20 -7.03 10.18
CA THR A 23 15.59 -7.55 10.26
C THR A 23 16.60 -6.52 10.76
N ARG A 24 16.25 -5.23 10.84
CA ARG A 24 17.14 -4.12 11.21
C ARG A 24 16.39 -3.03 11.97
N GLU A 25 17.13 -2.19 12.67
CA GLU A 25 16.63 -0.97 13.32
C GLU A 25 16.83 0.25 12.41
N PHE A 26 15.88 1.19 12.44
CA PHE A 26 15.89 2.38 11.59
C PHE A 26 15.86 3.65 12.40
N ALA A 27 16.77 4.58 12.13
CA ALA A 27 16.73 5.89 12.75
C ALA A 27 15.49 6.67 12.26
N VAL A 28 14.75 7.26 13.19
CA VAL A 28 13.53 8.02 12.94
C VAL A 28 13.57 9.34 13.70
N CYS A 29 12.89 10.36 13.19
CA CYS A 29 13.00 11.71 13.73
C CYS A 29 12.18 11.97 15.01
N SER A 30 11.34 11.02 15.45
CA SER A 30 10.49 11.16 16.65
C SER A 30 9.87 9.82 17.05
N GLU A 31 9.43 9.71 18.30
CA GLU A 31 8.68 8.55 18.81
C GLU A 31 7.39 8.29 18.01
N THR A 32 6.68 9.35 17.57
CA THR A 32 5.49 9.18 16.70
C THR A 32 5.83 8.50 15.37
N CYS A 33 6.99 8.80 14.80
CA CYS A 33 7.47 8.16 13.57
C CYS A 33 7.93 6.72 13.82
N LYS A 34 8.44 6.44 15.03
CA LYS A 34 8.80 5.09 15.47
C LYS A 34 7.57 4.20 15.53
N GLU A 35 6.55 4.62 16.29
CA GLU A 35 5.28 3.91 16.42
C GLU A 35 4.61 3.70 15.06
N GLY A 36 4.61 4.74 14.21
CA GLY A 36 4.07 4.65 12.86
C GLY A 36 4.80 3.62 11.97
N THR A 37 6.13 3.57 12.08
CA THR A 37 6.96 2.61 11.34
C THR A 37 6.73 1.19 11.84
N GLU A 38 6.79 0.96 13.14
CA GLU A 38 6.60 -0.37 13.73
C GLU A 38 5.18 -0.90 13.50
N ARG A 39 4.17 -0.02 13.58
CA ARG A 39 2.79 -0.36 13.22
C ARG A 39 2.68 -0.76 11.76
N TYR A 40 3.30 -0.01 10.85
CA TYR A 40 3.31 -0.36 9.42
C TYR A 40 3.95 -1.72 9.20
N VAL A 41 5.13 -1.97 9.77
CA VAL A 41 5.86 -3.24 9.66
C VAL A 41 5.05 -4.42 10.23
N ARG A 42 4.37 -4.22 11.36
CA ARG A 42 3.50 -5.24 11.97
C ARG A 42 2.31 -5.58 11.08
N MET A 43 1.68 -4.57 10.49
CA MET A 43 0.52 -4.75 9.61
C MET A 43 0.93 -5.37 8.27
N ASP A 44 2.06 -4.94 7.70
CA ASP A 44 2.65 -5.55 6.50
C ASP A 44 2.87 -7.04 6.73
N LYS A 45 3.56 -7.44 7.80
CA LYS A 45 3.78 -8.86 8.12
C LYS A 45 2.49 -9.68 8.18
N LYS A 46 1.41 -9.11 8.72
CA LYS A 46 0.13 -9.81 8.92
C LYS A 46 -0.73 -9.86 7.66
N TYR A 47 -0.80 -8.77 6.92
CA TYR A 47 -1.80 -8.58 5.86
C TYR A 47 -1.23 -8.53 4.44
N LYS A 48 0.10 -8.56 4.26
CA LYS A 48 0.74 -8.59 2.94
C LYS A 48 0.23 -9.74 2.06
N LEU A 49 0.11 -10.94 2.62
CA LEU A 49 -0.44 -12.08 1.88
C LEU A 49 -1.88 -11.84 1.43
N HIS A 50 -2.72 -11.30 2.33
CA HIS A 50 -4.13 -11.01 2.05
C HIS A 50 -4.29 -9.95 0.95
N MET A 51 -3.46 -8.90 0.98
CA MET A 51 -3.42 -7.87 -0.05
C MET A 51 -3.06 -8.46 -1.42
N TYR A 52 -1.96 -9.23 -1.49
CA TYR A 52 -1.56 -9.83 -2.76
C TYR A 52 -2.59 -10.83 -3.27
N LEU A 53 -3.20 -11.61 -2.40
CA LEU A 53 -4.24 -12.57 -2.78
C LEU A 53 -5.49 -11.84 -3.31
N ALA A 54 -5.91 -10.73 -2.70
CA ALA A 54 -7.01 -9.92 -3.20
C ALA A 54 -6.73 -9.32 -4.58
N ILE A 55 -5.53 -8.75 -4.79
CA ILE A 55 -5.10 -8.21 -6.08
C ILE A 55 -5.01 -9.32 -7.13
N PHE A 56 -4.47 -10.48 -6.75
CA PHE A 56 -4.33 -11.63 -7.64
C PHE A 56 -5.67 -12.19 -8.08
N VAL A 57 -6.63 -12.33 -7.16
CA VAL A 57 -8.00 -12.75 -7.48
C VAL A 57 -8.67 -11.74 -8.42
N ALA A 58 -8.54 -10.44 -8.16
CA ALA A 58 -9.06 -9.40 -9.05
C ALA A 58 -8.43 -9.49 -10.46
N ALA A 59 -7.11 -9.63 -10.55
CA ALA A 59 -6.39 -9.74 -11.82
C ALA A 59 -6.79 -11.00 -12.62
N ILE A 60 -6.84 -12.17 -11.96
CA ILE A 60 -7.30 -13.41 -12.60
C ILE A 60 -8.73 -13.29 -13.09
N SER A 61 -9.62 -12.70 -12.30
CA SER A 61 -11.02 -12.55 -12.68
C SER A 61 -11.17 -11.69 -13.94
N ILE A 62 -10.37 -10.62 -14.06
CA ILE A 62 -10.32 -9.78 -15.26
C ILE A 62 -9.79 -10.57 -16.47
N LEU A 63 -8.71 -11.34 -16.30
CA LEU A 63 -8.14 -12.16 -17.38
C LEU A 63 -9.10 -13.26 -17.83
N LEU A 64 -9.74 -13.97 -16.91
CA LEU A 64 -10.74 -14.98 -17.22
C LEU A 64 -11.94 -14.36 -17.94
N ASN A 65 -12.34 -13.15 -17.55
CA ASN A 65 -13.41 -12.44 -18.24
C ASN A 65 -13.05 -12.16 -19.71
N LEU A 66 -11.82 -11.68 -19.95
CA LEU A 66 -11.31 -11.43 -21.30
C LEU A 66 -11.33 -12.69 -22.17
N VAL A 67 -10.98 -13.86 -21.61
CA VAL A 67 -10.95 -15.13 -22.35
C VAL A 67 -12.36 -15.70 -22.58
N LEU A 68 -13.25 -15.59 -21.59
CA LEU A 68 -14.61 -16.13 -21.65
C LEU A 68 -15.61 -15.21 -22.35
N GLY A 69 -15.24 -13.96 -22.64
CA GLY A 69 -16.12 -12.96 -23.24
C GLY A 69 -17.34 -12.63 -22.37
N LYS A 70 -17.22 -12.77 -21.04
CA LYS A 70 -18.31 -12.37 -20.15
C LYS A 70 -18.42 -10.82 -20.14
N GLY A 71 -19.59 -10.31 -19.77
CA GLY A 71 -19.86 -8.87 -19.81
C GLY A 71 -18.88 -8.03 -18.98
N MET A 72 -18.80 -6.74 -19.30
CA MET A 72 -17.89 -5.78 -18.65
C MET A 72 -18.20 -5.56 -17.16
N MET A 73 -19.43 -5.87 -16.72
CA MET A 73 -19.87 -5.73 -15.32
C MET A 73 -18.95 -6.41 -14.32
N LEU A 74 -18.47 -7.63 -14.62
CA LEU A 74 -17.57 -8.36 -13.73
C LEU A 74 -16.19 -7.68 -13.63
N ILE A 75 -15.72 -7.05 -14.71
CA ILE A 75 -14.47 -6.25 -14.68
C ILE A 75 -14.62 -5.09 -13.71
N TYR A 76 -15.73 -4.35 -13.81
CA TYR A 76 -15.95 -3.18 -12.97
C TYR A 76 -16.09 -3.55 -11.49
N CYS A 77 -16.79 -4.64 -11.17
CA CYS A 77 -16.85 -5.16 -9.79
C CYS A 77 -15.46 -5.53 -9.25
N MET A 78 -14.62 -6.18 -10.07
CA MET A 78 -13.27 -6.58 -9.67
C MET A 78 -12.32 -5.39 -9.55
N GLN A 79 -12.52 -4.34 -10.35
CA GLN A 79 -11.82 -3.07 -10.23
C GLN A 79 -12.13 -2.38 -8.89
N VAL A 80 -13.41 -2.32 -8.50
CA VAL A 80 -13.83 -1.78 -7.20
C VAL A 80 -13.21 -2.60 -6.07
N LEU A 81 -13.24 -3.93 -6.17
CA LEU A 81 -12.61 -4.83 -5.19
C LEU A 81 -11.11 -4.57 -5.04
N ALA A 82 -10.39 -4.40 -6.16
CA ALA A 82 -8.97 -4.06 -6.14
C ALA A 82 -8.72 -2.69 -5.48
N GLY A 83 -9.56 -1.68 -5.77
CA GLY A 83 -9.47 -0.37 -5.13
C GLY A 83 -9.70 -0.42 -3.61
N VAL A 84 -10.67 -1.23 -3.16
CA VAL A 84 -10.93 -1.49 -1.73
C VAL A 84 -9.72 -2.17 -1.08
N ALA A 85 -9.10 -3.14 -1.75
CA ALA A 85 -7.90 -3.80 -1.26
C ALA A 85 -6.75 -2.79 -1.06
N PHE A 86 -6.53 -1.86 -1.99
CA PHE A 86 -5.52 -0.81 -1.85
C PHE A 86 -5.80 0.18 -0.71
N LEU A 87 -7.07 0.45 -0.40
CA LEU A 87 -7.45 1.31 0.73
C LEU A 87 -7.23 0.65 2.09
N ILE A 88 -7.66 -0.61 2.22
CA ILE A 88 -7.59 -1.36 3.48
C ILE A 88 -6.15 -1.83 3.72
N PHE A 89 -5.43 -2.20 2.66
CA PHE A 89 -4.09 -2.74 2.71
C PHE A 89 -3.12 -1.94 1.84
N PRO A 90 -2.73 -0.71 2.25
CA PRO A 90 -1.79 0.11 1.50
C PRO A 90 -0.33 -0.31 1.75
N TYR A 91 -0.02 -1.60 1.57
CA TYR A 91 1.30 -2.21 1.88
C TYR A 91 2.01 -2.85 0.66
N PRO A 92 2.09 -2.20 -0.53
CA PRO A 92 2.70 -2.83 -1.70
C PRO A 92 4.23 -2.86 -1.67
N ILE A 93 4.86 -2.02 -0.85
CA ILE A 93 6.33 -1.89 -0.81
C ILE A 93 6.86 -2.54 0.46
N SER A 94 7.78 -3.47 0.27
CA SER A 94 8.48 -4.19 1.36
C SER A 94 10.01 -4.09 1.31
N SER A 95 10.57 -3.53 0.23
CA SER A 95 12.02 -3.36 0.08
C SER A 95 12.50 -2.17 0.91
N PHE A 96 13.38 -2.44 1.86
CA PHE A 96 13.86 -1.46 2.83
C PHE A 96 14.67 -0.31 2.20
N GLU A 97 15.39 -0.56 1.11
CA GLU A 97 16.05 0.49 0.31
C GLU A 97 15.04 1.48 -0.26
N SER A 98 13.84 0.99 -0.59
CA SER A 98 12.76 1.84 -1.10
C SER A 98 12.19 2.76 -0.05
N PHE A 99 12.34 2.51 1.26
CA PHE A 99 11.88 3.45 2.30
C PHE A 99 12.78 4.68 2.47
N TYR A 100 14.07 4.56 2.14
CA TYR A 100 14.97 5.72 2.10
C TYR A 100 14.67 6.62 0.89
N SER A 101 14.26 6.03 -0.24
CA SER A 101 13.81 6.78 -1.42
C SER A 101 12.39 7.33 -1.25
N CYS A 102 11.45 6.48 -0.89
CA CYS A 102 10.01 6.75 -0.75
C CYS A 102 9.54 6.49 0.69
N PRO A 103 9.26 7.53 1.49
CA PRO A 103 8.89 7.34 2.89
C PRO A 103 7.53 6.64 3.03
N ILE A 104 7.36 5.86 4.10
CA ILE A 104 6.16 5.04 4.35
C ILE A 104 4.87 5.86 4.25
N LYS A 105 4.83 7.08 4.82
CA LYS A 105 3.66 7.96 4.72
C LYS A 105 3.27 8.27 3.28
N ALA A 106 4.24 8.53 2.41
CA ALA A 106 3.97 8.85 1.01
C ALA A 106 3.42 7.63 0.27
N VAL A 107 4.01 6.45 0.49
CA VAL A 107 3.54 5.19 -0.12
C VAL A 107 2.09 4.90 0.28
N VAL A 108 1.79 4.98 1.57
CA VAL A 108 0.43 4.76 2.08
C VAL A 108 -0.57 5.74 1.46
N TRP A 109 -0.18 7.01 1.32
CA TRP A 109 -1.00 8.02 0.69
C TRP A 109 -1.26 7.75 -0.79
N VAL A 110 -0.22 7.40 -1.55
CA VAL A 110 -0.33 7.07 -2.98
C VAL A 110 -1.24 5.87 -3.18
N CYS A 111 -1.07 4.79 -2.41
CA CYS A 111 -1.94 3.61 -2.45
C CYS A 111 -3.41 3.98 -2.21
N ARG A 112 -3.67 4.86 -1.23
CA ARG A 112 -5.03 5.27 -0.91
C ARG A 112 -5.66 6.13 -2.02
N ILE A 113 -4.89 7.02 -2.64
CA ILE A 113 -5.37 7.83 -3.77
C ILE A 113 -5.72 6.91 -4.95
N ILE A 114 -4.83 5.98 -5.31
CA ILE A 114 -5.07 5.01 -6.38
C ILE A 114 -6.29 4.15 -6.05
N GLY A 115 -6.39 3.66 -4.82
CA GLY A 115 -7.53 2.88 -4.35
C GLY A 115 -8.86 3.63 -4.46
N MET A 116 -8.91 4.90 -4.01
CA MET A 116 -10.09 5.75 -4.17
C MET A 116 -10.44 5.96 -5.64
N PHE A 117 -9.45 6.23 -6.49
CA PHE A 117 -9.67 6.42 -7.92
C PHE A 117 -10.30 5.17 -8.56
N PHE A 118 -9.77 3.97 -8.27
CA PHE A 118 -10.32 2.72 -8.79
C PHE A 118 -11.76 2.46 -8.34
N ILE A 119 -12.09 2.78 -7.09
CA ILE A 119 -13.45 2.64 -6.56
C ILE A 119 -14.40 3.60 -7.26
N LEU A 120 -14.08 4.90 -7.28
CA LEU A 120 -14.95 5.92 -7.86
C LEU A 120 -15.16 5.66 -9.36
N PHE A 121 -14.08 5.35 -10.07
CA PHE A 121 -14.16 5.05 -11.49
C PHE A 121 -14.92 3.74 -11.75
N GLY A 122 -14.73 2.71 -10.91
CA GLY A 122 -15.44 1.44 -11.04
C GLY A 122 -16.94 1.58 -10.78
N ILE A 123 -17.33 2.34 -9.74
CA ILE A 123 -18.75 2.64 -9.45
C ILE A 123 -19.38 3.44 -10.59
N TYR A 124 -18.67 4.44 -11.12
CA TYR A 124 -19.13 5.21 -12.26
C TYR A 124 -19.39 4.31 -13.47
N LEU A 125 -18.45 3.41 -13.80
CA LEU A 125 -18.61 2.46 -14.90
C LEU A 125 -19.77 1.49 -14.67
N ILE A 126 -19.99 1.03 -13.44
CA ILE A 126 -21.16 0.20 -13.08
C ILE A 126 -22.47 0.96 -13.28
N ALA A 127 -22.51 2.25 -12.95
CA ALA A 127 -23.72 3.06 -13.06
C ALA A 127 -24.08 3.42 -14.52
N VAL A 128 -23.10 3.43 -15.41
CA VAL A 128 -23.27 3.80 -16.83
C VAL A 128 -23.43 2.57 -17.75
N ALA A 129 -23.03 1.38 -17.29
CA ALA A 129 -23.07 0.12 -18.04
C ALA A 129 -24.45 -0.55 -18.02
#